data_AF-A0A7C2M3V4-F1
#
_entry.id   AF-A0A7C2M3V4-F1
#
_cell.length_a   1.000
_cell.length_b   1.000
_cell.length_c   1.000
_cell.angle_alpha   90.00
_cell.angle_beta   90.00
_cell.angle_gamma   90.00
#
_symmetry.space_group_name_H-M   'P 1'
#
loop_
_entity.id
_entity.type
_entity.pdbx_description
1 polymer ?
#
loop_
_entity_poly.entity_id
_entity_poly.type
_entity_poly.pdbx_seq_one_letter_code
_entity_poly.pdbx_strand_id
1 'polypeptide(L)'
;MAETREKVAAARQALAVDLAACERSYPDHYRKPVMPRMRCLRDAAMRFQASMDQLGLGRDTDLTRAMTSHLVAVAEQYDAGRLSQAQFDAEMAATLADYNSRRLARQNSAHMVTAARAQASAAERQASAAEDLVAAARMPSTTVTCMRVGNMVTCH
;
A
#
# COMPACT_ATOMS: atom_id res chain seq x y z
N MET A 1 0.94 -4.14 -16.84
CA MET A 1 -0.13 -4.29 -15.82
C MET A 1 -0.76 -5.69 -15.78
N ALA A 2 -1.05 -6.33 -16.91
CA ALA A 2 -1.60 -7.71 -16.92
C ALA A 2 -0.64 -8.73 -16.27
N GLU A 3 0.65 -8.70 -16.65
CA GLU A 3 1.69 -9.58 -16.10
C GLU A 3 1.86 -9.45 -14.57
N THR A 4 1.84 -8.22 -14.04
CA THR A 4 1.90 -7.98 -12.58
C THR A 4 0.69 -8.58 -11.86
N ARG A 5 -0.51 -8.46 -12.44
CA ARG A 5 -1.74 -9.03 -11.86
C ARG A 5 -1.68 -10.56 -11.83
N GLU A 6 -1.17 -11.17 -12.89
CA GLU A 6 -0.97 -12.62 -12.97
C GLU A 6 0.04 -13.11 -11.93
N LYS A 7 1.19 -12.43 -11.79
CA LYS A 7 2.19 -12.75 -10.75
C LYS A 7 1.64 -12.58 -9.33
N VAL A 8 0.81 -11.57 -9.09
CA VAL A 8 0.11 -11.41 -7.80
C VAL A 8 -0.89 -12.53 -7.56
N ALA A 9 -1.65 -12.93 -8.57
CA ALA A 9 -2.60 -14.05 -8.46
C ALA A 9 -1.87 -15.36 -8.15
N ALA A 10 -0.78 -15.65 -8.86
CA ALA A 10 0.06 -16.83 -8.62
C ALA A 10 0.63 -16.84 -7.18
N ALA A 11 1.15 -15.71 -6.70
CA ALA A 11 1.65 -15.61 -5.32
C ALA A 11 0.54 -15.84 -4.27
N ARG A 12 -0.67 -15.34 -4.50
CA ARG A 12 -1.83 -15.58 -3.62
C ARG A 12 -2.25 -17.05 -3.63
N GLN A 13 -2.23 -17.69 -4.79
CA GLN A 13 -2.53 -19.11 -4.92
C GLN A 13 -1.47 -19.96 -4.18
N ALA A 14 -0.19 -19.63 -4.34
CA ALA A 14 0.89 -20.29 -3.61
C ALA A 14 0.71 -20.16 -2.08
N LEU A 15 0.38 -18.95 -1.59
CA LEU A 15 0.06 -18.74 -0.18
C LEU A 15 -1.09 -19.62 0.29
N ALA A 16 -2.20 -19.70 -0.47
CA ALA A 16 -3.34 -20.53 -0.11
C ALA A 16 -2.96 -22.02 -0.01
N VAL A 17 -2.11 -22.50 -0.93
CA VAL A 17 -1.57 -23.87 -0.89
C VAL A 17 -0.70 -24.10 0.35
N ASP A 18 0.20 -23.16 0.67
CA ASP A 18 1.06 -23.26 1.85
C ASP A 18 0.24 -23.25 3.16
N LEU A 19 -0.77 -22.39 3.26
CA LEU A 19 -1.66 -22.34 4.42
C LEU A 19 -2.43 -23.65 4.60
N ALA A 20 -2.99 -24.20 3.51
CA ALA A 20 -3.66 -25.50 3.54
C ALA A 20 -2.70 -26.65 3.91
N ALA A 21 -1.43 -26.58 3.50
CA ALA A 21 -0.41 -27.54 3.93
C ALA A 21 -0.09 -27.43 5.42
N CYS A 22 0.00 -26.21 5.97
CA CYS A 22 0.16 -25.98 7.40
C CYS A 22 -1.03 -26.52 8.20
N GLU A 23 -2.26 -26.26 7.76
CA GLU A 23 -3.48 -26.74 8.43
C GLU A 23 -3.57 -28.27 8.43
N ARG A 24 -3.25 -28.94 7.33
CA ARG A 24 -3.21 -30.41 7.26
C ARG A 24 -2.14 -31.01 8.18
N SER A 25 -0.99 -30.34 8.31
CA SER A 25 0.11 -30.81 9.16
C SER A 25 -0.16 -30.57 10.65
N TYR A 26 -0.95 -29.54 10.96
CA TYR A 26 -1.23 -29.10 12.33
C TYR A 26 -2.72 -28.76 12.51
N PRO A 27 -3.63 -29.75 12.46
CA PRO A 27 -5.08 -29.51 12.44
C PRO A 27 -5.64 -28.97 13.76
N ASP A 28 -5.01 -29.33 14.88
CA ASP A 28 -5.45 -28.90 16.21
C ASP A 28 -4.78 -27.57 16.60
N HIS A 29 -5.57 -26.49 16.69
CA HIS A 29 -5.06 -25.13 16.92
C HIS A 29 -4.44 -24.93 18.31
N TYR A 30 -4.92 -25.67 19.31
CA TYR A 30 -4.50 -25.54 20.71
C TYR A 30 -3.70 -26.73 21.21
N ARG A 31 -3.53 -27.77 20.39
CA ARG A 31 -2.77 -28.95 20.79
C ARG A 31 -1.30 -28.57 20.87
N LYS A 32 -0.74 -28.65 22.08
CA LYS A 32 0.68 -28.44 22.30
C LYS A 32 1.50 -29.57 21.66
N PRO A 33 2.64 -29.27 21.02
CA PRO A 33 3.17 -27.92 20.79
C PRO A 33 2.47 -27.21 19.62
N VAL A 34 2.06 -25.95 19.83
CA VAL A 34 1.45 -25.05 18.84
C VAL A 34 2.52 -24.32 18.03
N MET A 35 3.73 -24.17 18.55
CA MET A 35 4.84 -23.47 17.91
C MET A 35 5.15 -23.97 16.47
N PRO A 36 5.16 -25.28 16.16
CA PRO A 36 5.35 -25.75 14.78
C PRO A 36 4.33 -25.20 13.79
N ARG A 37 3.05 -25.11 14.21
CA ARG A 37 1.99 -24.48 13.41
C ARG A 37 2.30 -23.01 13.14
N MET A 38 2.66 -22.25 14.18
CA MET A 38 2.97 -20.83 14.02
C MET A 38 4.21 -20.58 13.16
N ARG A 39 5.23 -21.44 13.24
CA ARG A 39 6.40 -21.37 12.33
C ARG A 39 6.01 -21.65 10.88
N CYS A 40 5.18 -22.66 10.63
CA CYS A 40 4.69 -22.95 9.29
C CYS A 40 3.93 -21.75 8.70
N LEU A 41 3.02 -21.15 9.47
CA LEU A 41 2.26 -19.96 9.04
C LEU A 41 3.18 -18.75 8.79
N ARG A 42 4.20 -18.55 9.63
CA ARG A 42 5.23 -17.52 9.43
C ARG A 42 5.97 -17.74 8.11
N ASP A 43 6.41 -18.95 7.82
CA ASP A 43 7.18 -19.24 6.61
C ASP A 43 6.35 -19.06 5.35
N ALA A 44 5.07 -19.44 5.39
CA ALA A 44 4.10 -19.18 4.31
C ALA A 44 3.93 -17.67 4.07
N ALA A 45 3.71 -16.89 5.14
CA ALA A 45 3.55 -15.44 5.05
C ALA A 45 4.80 -14.75 4.52
N MET A 46 6.00 -15.16 4.97
CA MET A 46 7.26 -14.58 4.51
C MET A 46 7.56 -14.92 3.04
N ARG A 47 7.21 -16.13 2.55
CA ARG A 47 7.34 -16.50 1.13
C ARG A 47 6.42 -15.67 0.23
N PHE A 48 5.17 -15.48 0.65
CA PHE A 48 4.24 -14.58 -0.04
C PHE A 48 4.81 -13.16 -0.11
N GLN A 49 5.31 -12.66 1.02
CA GLN A 49 5.80 -11.30 1.10
C GLN A 49 7.08 -11.09 0.28
N ALA A 50 8.00 -12.07 0.26
CA ALA A 50 9.15 -12.05 -0.63
C ALA A 50 8.74 -12.00 -2.11
N SER A 51 7.65 -12.70 -2.47
CA SER A 51 7.10 -12.63 -3.83
C SER A 51 6.53 -11.22 -4.14
N MET A 52 5.91 -10.56 -3.16
CA MET A 52 5.45 -9.17 -3.32
C MET A 52 6.61 -8.17 -3.41
N ASP A 53 7.69 -8.38 -2.65
CA ASP A 53 8.90 -7.56 -2.70
C ASP A 53 9.53 -7.58 -4.10
N GLN A 54 9.62 -8.77 -4.72
CA GLN A 54 10.13 -8.92 -6.10
C GLN A 54 9.29 -8.16 -7.14
N LEU A 55 8.02 -7.88 -6.84
CA LEU A 55 7.12 -7.10 -7.70
C LEU A 55 7.10 -5.61 -7.36
N GLY A 56 7.89 -5.15 -6.37
CA GLY A 56 7.85 -3.78 -5.86
C GLY A 56 6.57 -3.45 -5.06
N LEU A 57 5.83 -4.46 -4.62
CA LEU A 57 4.55 -4.34 -3.91
C LEU A 57 4.68 -4.63 -2.40
N GLY A 58 5.83 -5.14 -1.95
CA GLY A 58 6.04 -5.52 -0.56
C GLY A 58 6.33 -4.36 0.38
N ARG A 59 5.29 -3.59 0.71
CA ARG A 59 5.41 -2.40 1.58
C ARG A 59 5.37 -2.72 3.08
N ASP A 60 4.97 -3.94 3.43
CA ASP A 60 4.66 -4.35 4.82
C ASP A 60 5.50 -5.55 5.27
N THR A 61 6.67 -5.76 4.65
CA THR A 61 7.53 -6.92 4.93
C THR A 61 8.06 -6.93 6.35
N ASP A 62 8.46 -5.77 6.85
CA ASP A 62 8.90 -5.58 8.22
C ASP A 62 7.75 -5.74 9.23
N LEU A 63 6.56 -5.21 8.93
CA LEU A 63 5.37 -5.41 9.77
C LEU A 63 4.97 -6.87 9.86
N THR A 64 4.98 -7.57 8.72
CA THR A 64 4.67 -9.01 8.64
C THR A 64 5.70 -9.83 9.40
N ARG A 65 7.00 -9.48 9.28
CA ARG A 65 8.07 -10.13 10.03
C ARG A 65 7.93 -9.91 11.53
N ALA A 66 7.61 -8.70 11.97
CA ALA A 66 7.41 -8.38 13.39
C ALA A 66 6.21 -9.15 13.96
N MET A 67 5.06 -9.09 13.28
CA MET A 67 3.84 -9.80 13.67
C MET A 67 4.08 -11.31 13.77
N THR A 68 4.60 -11.94 12.72
CA THR A 68 4.82 -13.39 12.70
C THR A 68 5.86 -13.85 13.72
N SER A 69 6.93 -13.06 13.96
CA SER A 69 7.92 -13.37 15.00
C SER A 69 7.31 -13.30 16.40
N HIS A 70 6.44 -12.32 16.66
CA HIS A 70 5.76 -12.20 17.93
C HIS A 70 4.79 -13.36 18.18
N LEU A 71 4.01 -13.76 17.16
CA LEU A 71 3.12 -14.93 17.26
C LEU A 71 3.89 -16.23 17.57
N VAL A 72 5.09 -16.41 17.00
CA VAL A 72 5.95 -17.56 17.31
C VAL A 72 6.41 -17.51 18.78
N ALA A 73 6.80 -16.33 19.28
CA ALA A 73 7.21 -16.17 20.67
C ALA A 73 6.05 -16.42 21.67
N VAL A 74 4.85 -15.96 21.34
CA VAL A 74 3.63 -16.20 22.13
C VAL A 74 3.28 -17.69 22.15
N ALA A 75 3.40 -18.39 21.01
CA ALA A 75 3.22 -19.84 20.96
C ALA A 75 4.27 -20.61 21.78
N GLU A 76 5.52 -20.15 21.78
CA GLU A 76 6.56 -20.72 22.65
C GLU A 76 6.22 -20.56 24.13
N GLN A 77 5.69 -19.40 24.55
CA GLN A 77 5.24 -19.21 25.93
C GLN A 77 4.04 -20.10 26.30
N TYR A 78 3.09 -20.28 25.38
CA TYR A 78 1.96 -21.19 25.58
C TYR A 78 2.41 -22.65 25.68
N ASP A 79 3.29 -23.09 24.78
CA ASP A 79 3.86 -24.45 24.79
C ASP A 79 4.63 -24.73 26.08
N ALA A 80 5.37 -23.73 26.58
CA ALA A 80 6.06 -23.78 27.87
C ALA A 80 5.12 -23.71 29.09
N GLY A 81 3.80 -23.58 28.90
CA GLY A 81 2.83 -23.49 29.98
C GLY A 81 2.83 -22.16 30.75
N ARG A 82 3.52 -21.12 30.22
CA ARG A 82 3.56 -19.78 30.82
C ARG A 82 2.32 -18.95 30.53
N LEU A 83 1.54 -19.34 29.52
CA LEU A 83 0.26 -18.73 29.17
C LEU A 83 -0.85 -19.77 29.28
N SER A 84 -2.00 -19.33 29.81
CA SER A 84 -3.27 -20.03 29.62
C SER A 84 -3.75 -19.88 28.18
N GLN A 85 -4.72 -20.70 27.77
CA GLN A 85 -5.31 -20.60 26.44
C GLN A 85 -5.95 -19.23 26.19
N ALA A 86 -6.67 -18.68 27.18
CA ALA A 86 -7.28 -17.36 27.07
C ALA A 86 -6.24 -16.24 26.90
N GLN A 87 -5.10 -16.34 27.58
CA GLN A 87 -4.00 -15.37 27.40
C GLN A 87 -3.35 -15.53 26.03
N PHE A 88 -3.16 -16.76 25.57
CA PHE A 88 -2.65 -17.04 24.22
C PHE A 88 -3.56 -16.42 23.14
N ASP A 89 -4.88 -16.61 23.23
CA ASP A 89 -5.86 -16.03 22.30
C ASP A 89 -5.84 -14.48 22.36
N ALA A 90 -5.76 -13.90 23.56
CA ALA A 90 -5.70 -12.46 23.74
C ALA A 90 -4.44 -11.84 23.10
N GLU A 91 -3.28 -12.46 23.31
CA GLU A 91 -2.01 -12.01 22.71
C GLU A 91 -2.01 -12.16 21.18
N MET A 92 -2.57 -13.25 20.66
CA MET A 92 -2.76 -13.42 19.21
C MET A 92 -3.65 -12.31 18.62
N ALA A 93 -4.78 -12.02 19.26
CA ALA A 93 -5.69 -10.97 18.82
C ALA A 93 -5.06 -9.58 18.90
N ALA A 94 -4.34 -9.28 19.98
CA ALA A 94 -3.63 -8.01 20.16
C ALA A 94 -2.55 -7.81 19.09
N THR A 95 -1.79 -8.86 18.77
CA THR A 95 -0.75 -8.83 17.73
C THR A 95 -1.34 -8.56 16.35
N LEU A 96 -2.46 -9.20 16.02
CA LEU A 96 -3.17 -8.96 14.75
C LEU A 96 -3.77 -7.54 14.69
N ALA A 97 -4.28 -7.04 15.81
CA ALA A 97 -4.79 -5.68 15.91
C ALA A 97 -3.69 -4.63 15.72
N ASP A 98 -2.53 -4.79 16.37
CA ASP A 98 -1.37 -3.90 16.20
C ASP A 98 -0.86 -3.92 14.74
N TYR A 99 -0.72 -5.11 14.14
CA TYR A 99 -0.35 -5.24 12.72
C TYR A 99 -1.31 -4.48 11.81
N ASN A 100 -2.62 -4.70 11.96
CA ASN A 100 -3.64 -4.05 11.13
C ASN A 100 -3.64 -2.52 11.34
N SER A 101 -3.49 -2.06 12.58
CA SER A 101 -3.40 -0.64 12.92
C SER A 101 -2.20 0.03 12.25
N ARG A 102 -1.00 -0.58 12.36
CA ARG A 102 0.22 -0.08 11.72
C ARG A 102 0.13 -0.09 10.19
N ARG A 103 -0.46 -1.15 9.62
CA ARG A 103 -0.67 -1.25 8.17
C ARG A 103 -1.62 -0.15 7.68
N LEU A 104 -2.73 0.08 8.37
CA LEU A 104 -3.68 1.14 8.05
C LEU A 104 -3.04 2.53 8.18
N ALA A 105 -2.24 2.76 9.23
CA ALA A 105 -1.50 4.00 9.41
C ALA A 105 -0.57 4.28 8.23
N ARG A 106 0.18 3.28 7.74
CA ARG A 106 1.04 3.41 6.55
C ARG A 106 0.26 3.73 5.28
N GLN A 107 -0.88 3.07 5.08
CA GLN A 107 -1.74 3.33 3.94
C GLN A 107 -2.26 4.77 3.97
N ASN A 108 -2.76 5.22 5.12
CA ASN A 108 -3.24 6.58 5.31
C ASN A 108 -2.12 7.61 5.07
N SER A 109 -0.93 7.41 5.63
CA SER A 109 0.22 8.29 5.37
C SER A 109 0.60 8.34 3.88
N ALA A 110 0.58 7.20 3.18
CA ALA A 110 0.86 7.17 1.74
C ALA A 110 -0.21 7.91 0.90
N HIS A 111 -1.49 7.81 1.29
CA HIS A 111 -2.56 8.57 0.66
C HIS A 111 -2.41 10.07 0.91
N MET A 112 -2.06 10.49 2.13
CA MET A 112 -1.80 11.88 2.47
C MET A 112 -0.63 12.47 1.67
N VAL A 113 0.47 11.74 1.53
CA VAL A 113 1.63 12.17 0.71
C VAL A 113 1.23 12.32 -0.76
N THR A 114 0.41 11.41 -1.27
CA THR A 114 -0.07 11.47 -2.66
C THR A 114 -0.98 12.68 -2.89
N ALA A 115 -1.89 12.97 -1.94
CA ALA A 115 -2.76 14.13 -1.99
C ALA A 115 -1.96 15.45 -1.95
N ALA A 116 -0.96 15.56 -1.07
CA ALA A 116 -0.08 16.73 -0.99
C ALA A 116 0.70 16.96 -2.30
N ARG A 117 1.22 15.88 -2.92
CA ARG A 117 1.89 15.97 -4.23
C ARG A 117 0.93 16.41 -5.35
N ALA A 118 -0.29 15.91 -5.35
CA ALA A 118 -1.30 16.32 -6.33
C ALA A 118 -1.64 17.82 -6.19
N GLN A 119 -1.79 18.31 -4.96
CA GLN A 119 -2.01 19.74 -4.68
C GLN A 119 -0.83 20.61 -5.15
N ALA A 120 0.41 20.21 -4.85
CA ALA A 120 1.61 20.91 -5.33
C ALA A 120 1.64 21.00 -6.87
N SER A 121 1.38 19.87 -7.56
CA SER A 121 1.34 19.84 -9.03
C SER A 121 0.19 20.67 -9.64
N ALA A 122 -0.89 20.87 -8.90
CA ALA A 122 -2.01 21.71 -9.33
C ALA A 122 -1.67 23.21 -9.14
N ALA A 123 -1.01 23.54 -8.02
CA ALA A 123 -0.53 24.89 -7.75
C ALA A 123 0.54 25.33 -8.77
N GLU A 124 1.49 24.45 -9.12
CA GLU A 124 2.48 24.72 -10.18
C GLU A 124 1.82 25.01 -11.52
N ARG A 125 0.82 24.20 -11.93
CA ARG A 125 0.08 24.43 -13.17
C ARG A 125 -0.69 25.74 -13.17
N GLN A 126 -1.26 26.13 -12.04
CA GLN A 126 -1.93 27.43 -11.90
C GLN A 126 -0.93 28.59 -11.98
N ALA A 127 0.25 28.45 -11.37
CA ALA A 127 1.31 29.45 -11.46
C ALA A 127 1.80 29.62 -12.91
N SER A 128 2.07 28.53 -13.61
CA SER A 128 2.47 28.57 -15.03
C SER A 128 1.37 29.18 -15.91
N ALA A 129 0.09 28.83 -15.69
CA ALA A 129 -1.01 29.43 -16.44
C ALA A 129 -1.16 30.94 -16.19
N ALA A 130 -0.87 31.41 -14.96
CA ALA A 130 -0.86 32.82 -14.65
C ALA A 130 0.31 33.55 -15.33
N GLU A 131 1.49 32.93 -15.40
CA GLU A 131 2.64 33.44 -16.15
C GLU A 131 2.36 33.54 -17.66
N ASP A 132 1.72 32.53 -18.23
CA ASP A 132 1.30 32.53 -19.64
C ASP A 132 0.30 33.66 -19.95
N LEU A 133 -0.64 33.92 -19.05
CA LEU A 133 -1.59 35.04 -19.20
C LEU A 133 -0.91 36.40 -19.11
N VAL A 134 0.07 36.56 -18.21
CA VAL A 134 0.88 37.80 -18.11
C VAL A 134 1.75 37.97 -19.35
N ALA A 135 2.33 36.90 -19.88
CA ALA A 135 3.11 36.92 -21.11
C ALA A 135 2.23 37.28 -22.32
N ALA A 136 1.02 36.71 -22.41
CA ALA A 136 0.04 37.05 -23.44
C ALA A 136 -0.43 38.51 -23.36
N ALA A 137 -0.66 39.03 -22.14
CA ALA A 137 -1.05 40.43 -21.93
C ALA A 137 0.08 41.43 -22.25
N ARG A 138 1.34 41.00 -22.27
CA ARG A 138 2.50 41.80 -22.69
C ARG A 138 2.78 41.75 -24.19
N MET A 139 2.09 40.88 -24.94
CA MET A 139 2.16 40.96 -26.40
C MET A 139 1.45 42.24 -26.85
N PRO A 140 2.07 43.04 -27.75
CA PRO A 140 1.42 44.23 -28.27
C PRO A 140 0.14 43.78 -28.98
N SER A 141 -1.02 44.26 -28.51
CA SER A 141 -2.27 44.09 -29.22
C SER A 141 -2.06 44.70 -30.61
N THR A 142 -2.08 43.88 -31.65
CA THR A 142 -2.30 44.39 -33.01
C THR A 142 -3.70 44.97 -33.02
N THR A 143 -3.81 46.24 -32.63
CA THR A 143 -5.04 47.02 -32.69
C THR A 143 -5.34 47.23 -34.16
N VAL A 144 -6.04 46.27 -34.75
CA VAL A 144 -6.51 46.38 -36.13
C VAL A 144 -7.50 47.53 -36.14
N THR A 145 -7.08 48.63 -36.73
CA THR A 145 -7.89 49.84 -36.79
C THR A 145 -8.56 49.85 -38.15
N CYS A 146 -9.83 49.46 -38.18
CA CYS A 146 -10.62 49.50 -39.40
C CYS A 146 -11.20 50.90 -39.58
N MET A 147 -10.82 51.58 -40.66
CA MET A 147 -11.46 52.83 -41.08
C MET A 147 -12.41 52.54 -42.24
N ARG A 148 -13.60 53.13 -42.16
CA ARG A 148 -14.62 53.05 -43.22
C ARG A 148 -14.62 54.36 -43.99
N VAL A 149 -14.29 54.30 -45.28
CA VAL A 149 -14.37 55.45 -46.19
C VAL A 149 -15.36 55.09 -47.29
N GLY A 150 -16.57 55.63 -47.19
CA GLY A 150 -17.69 55.28 -48.08
C GLY A 150 -18.14 53.82 -47.91
N ASN A 151 -18.19 53.07 -49.01
CA ASN A 151 -18.59 51.65 -49.04
C ASN A 151 -17.42 50.66 -48.89
N MET A 152 -16.18 51.13 -48.77
CA MET A 152 -15.02 50.28 -48.48
C MET A 152 -14.65 50.34 -47.00
N VAL A 153 -14.31 49.17 -46.46
CA VAL A 153 -13.70 49.02 -45.13
C VAL A 153 -12.29 48.50 -45.34
N THR A 154 -11.31 49.27 -44.87
CA THR A 154 -9.90 48.88 -44.87
C THR A 154 -9.43 48.78 -43.43
N CYS A 155 -8.81 47.65 -43.10
CA CYS A 155 -8.28 47.34 -41.79
C CYS A 155 -6.75 47.26 -41.90
N HIS A 156 -6.06 47.97 -41.01
CA HIS A 156 -4.60 47.95 -40.86
C HIS A 156 -4.24 47.55 -39.44
#